data_AF-A0A933G7Y0-F1
#
_entry.id   AF-A0A933G7Y0-F1
#
_cell.length_a   1.000
_cell.length_b   1.000
_cell.length_c   1.000
_cell.angle_alpha   90.00
_cell.angle_beta   90.00
_cell.angle_gamma   90.00
#
_symmetry.space_group_name_H-M   'P 1'
#
loop_
_entity.id
_entity.type
_entity.pdbx_description
1 polymer ?
#
loop_
_entity_poly.entity_id
_entity_poly.type
_entity_poly.pdbx_seq_one_letter_code
_entity_poly.pdbx_strand_id
1 'polypeptide(L)'
;MNSELLIERRRWFRVFPEGTLEFAIITRVLALMLLMALGIVTGAQRPLVITALVGVLWSDYVLLVWWAVQVAMDLEMLTGQPRPADAPRRRAIVGVTVLLPSVGAVIAVLPWGRVFAFLGIGASGVSRALPLVGAIAFVAALVPACRALRGVRLGAGHWTALVLVPLVHWFALHRIAGGLDTRIQQQLRERGEPPQSLRSAGAALLAADVTWVLSILPWAVVVVVSLARGWPSGGWSRFGPVCGTILAAVFAIADLAALEAVQRQMVRLVRKP
;
A
#
# COMPACT_ATOMS: atom_id res chain seq x y z
N MET A 1 -22.06 -3.39 25.38
CA MET A 1 -20.80 -3.46 24.60
C MET A 1 -20.48 -4.95 24.41
N ASN A 2 -20.50 -5.50 23.18
CA ASN A 2 -20.29 -6.94 22.97
C ASN A 2 -18.84 -7.33 23.30
N SER A 3 -18.62 -7.67 24.56
CA SER A 3 -17.36 -8.17 25.11
C SER A 3 -16.80 -9.32 24.27
N GLU A 4 -17.67 -10.18 23.72
CA GLU A 4 -17.28 -11.34 22.90
C GLU A 4 -16.48 -10.99 21.65
N LEU A 5 -16.86 -9.94 20.91
CA LEU A 5 -16.14 -9.53 19.68
C LEU A 5 -14.81 -8.83 19.99
N LEU A 6 -14.74 -8.10 21.11
CA LEU A 6 -13.47 -7.57 21.61
C LEU A 6 -12.56 -8.70 22.10
N ILE A 7 -13.12 -9.73 22.71
CA ILE A 7 -12.40 -10.94 23.14
C ILE A 7 -11.90 -11.71 21.92
N GLU A 8 -12.72 -11.92 20.89
CA GLU A 8 -12.35 -12.61 19.66
C GLU A 8 -11.25 -11.85 18.90
N ARG A 9 -11.35 -10.52 18.81
CA ARG A 9 -10.26 -9.69 18.29
C ARG A 9 -9.01 -9.71 19.14
N ARG A 10 -9.13 -9.64 20.46
CA ARG A 10 -7.99 -9.79 21.36
C ARG A 10 -7.34 -11.16 21.16
N ARG A 11 -8.12 -12.21 20.87
CA ARG A 11 -7.64 -13.55 20.51
C ARG A 11 -6.90 -13.50 19.17
N TRP A 12 -7.47 -12.87 18.15
CA TRP A 12 -6.83 -12.71 16.85
C TRP A 12 -5.50 -11.94 16.94
N PHE A 13 -5.46 -10.78 17.63
CA PHE A 13 -4.23 -10.03 17.89
C PHE A 13 -3.26 -10.72 18.86
N ARG A 14 -3.70 -11.76 19.57
CA ARG A 14 -2.83 -12.60 20.41
C ARG A 14 -2.17 -13.70 19.60
N VAL A 15 -2.85 -14.20 18.55
CA VAL A 15 -2.33 -15.22 17.63
C VAL A 15 -1.52 -14.57 16.50
N PHE A 16 -1.96 -13.42 15.99
CA PHE A 16 -1.34 -12.64 14.91
C PHE A 16 -1.23 -11.16 15.34
N PRO A 17 -0.27 -10.82 16.22
CA PRO A 17 -0.09 -9.44 16.68
C PRO A 17 0.27 -8.49 15.52
N GLU A 18 1.00 -8.98 14.52
CA GLU A 18 1.46 -8.21 13.36
C GLU A 18 0.67 -8.56 12.08
N GLY A 19 0.20 -9.80 11.94
CA GLY A 19 -0.85 -10.21 11.01
C GLY A 19 -0.59 -9.76 9.57
N THR A 20 -1.32 -8.75 9.10
CA THR A 20 -1.18 -8.21 7.73
C THR A 20 0.21 -7.63 7.45
N LEU A 21 0.92 -7.15 8.48
CA LEU A 21 2.26 -6.59 8.31
C LEU A 21 3.31 -7.66 8.02
N GLU A 22 3.20 -8.86 8.60
CA GLU A 22 4.13 -9.97 8.33
C GLU A 22 4.12 -10.35 6.83
N PHE A 23 2.92 -10.40 6.23
CA PHE A 23 2.76 -10.63 4.79
C PHE A 23 3.29 -9.45 3.95
N ALA A 24 3.19 -8.21 4.44
CA ALA A 24 3.81 -7.05 3.80
C ALA A 24 5.34 -7.17 3.78
N ILE A 25 5.97 -7.72 4.84
CA ILE A 25 7.43 -7.98 4.84
C ILE A 25 7.79 -8.95 3.72
N ILE A 26 7.09 -10.07 3.63
CA ILE A 26 7.35 -11.12 2.63
C ILE A 26 7.22 -10.56 1.21
N THR A 27 6.13 -9.84 0.94
CA THR A 27 5.89 -9.24 -0.39
C THR A 27 6.91 -8.16 -0.73
N ARG A 28 7.35 -7.32 0.22
CA ARG A 28 8.42 -6.33 -0.01
C ARG A 28 9.77 -6.98 -0.28
N VAL A 29 10.17 -7.99 0.49
CA VAL A 29 11.41 -8.73 0.24
C VAL A 29 11.38 -9.36 -1.15
N LEU A 30 10.27 -9.99 -1.53
CA LEU A 30 10.10 -10.59 -2.85
C LEU A 30 10.13 -9.52 -3.97
N ALA A 31 9.52 -8.35 -3.75
CA ALA A 31 9.58 -7.23 -4.70
C ALA A 31 11.01 -6.73 -4.90
N LEU A 32 11.80 -6.61 -3.83
CA LEU A 32 13.22 -6.22 -3.91
C LEU A 32 14.06 -7.27 -4.64
N MET A 33 13.82 -8.57 -4.37
CA MET A 33 14.47 -9.65 -5.12
C MET A 33 14.14 -9.60 -6.61
N LEU A 34 12.88 -9.34 -6.97
CA LEU A 34 12.44 -9.21 -8.37
C LEU A 34 13.00 -7.95 -9.04
N LEU A 35 13.14 -6.84 -8.31
CA LEU A 35 13.81 -5.62 -8.79
C LEU A 35 15.30 -5.88 -9.07
N MET A 36 16.00 -6.59 -8.17
CA MET A 36 17.38 -7.01 -8.40
C MET A 36 17.47 -7.96 -9.61
N ALA A 37 16.56 -8.95 -9.71
CA ALA A 37 16.50 -9.85 -10.84
C ALA A 37 16.28 -9.11 -12.17
N LEU A 38 15.48 -8.03 -12.17
CA LEU A 38 15.27 -7.19 -13.36
C LEU A 38 16.57 -6.51 -13.85
N GLY A 39 17.52 -6.25 -12.94
CA GLY A 39 18.83 -5.71 -13.28
C GLY A 39 19.78 -6.73 -13.93
N ILE A 40 19.55 -8.03 -13.68
CA ILE A 40 20.39 -9.14 -14.16
C ILE A 40 19.79 -9.79 -15.41
N VAL A 41 18.48 -10.02 -15.40
CA VAL A 41 17.74 -10.76 -16.43
C VAL A 41 17.55 -9.89 -17.67
N THR A 42 18.09 -10.36 -18.80
CA THR A 42 17.94 -9.73 -20.11
C THR A 42 17.14 -10.61 -21.08
N GLY A 43 16.70 -10.04 -22.21
CA GLY A 43 16.05 -10.80 -23.27
C GLY A 43 14.65 -11.33 -22.92
N ALA A 44 14.37 -12.58 -23.27
CA ALA A 44 13.04 -13.19 -23.28
C ALA A 44 12.42 -13.42 -21.90
N GLN A 45 13.23 -13.49 -20.83
CA GLN A 45 12.76 -13.72 -19.46
C GLN A 45 12.33 -12.44 -18.74
N ARG A 46 12.79 -11.27 -19.19
CA ARG A 46 12.50 -9.97 -18.56
C ARG A 46 10.99 -9.69 -18.41
N PRO A 47 10.11 -10.00 -19.38
CA PRO A 47 8.67 -9.82 -19.22
C PRO A 47 8.06 -10.66 -18.09
N LEU A 48 8.57 -11.88 -17.86
CA LEU A 48 8.08 -12.75 -16.77
C LEU A 48 8.43 -12.14 -15.41
N VAL A 49 9.65 -11.63 -15.27
CA VAL A 49 10.10 -10.94 -14.04
C VAL A 49 9.26 -9.68 -13.79
N ILE A 50 8.95 -8.90 -14.82
CA ILE A 50 8.07 -7.72 -14.71
C ILE A 50 6.66 -8.13 -14.25
N THR A 51 6.07 -9.16 -14.88
CA THR A 51 4.74 -9.64 -14.50
C THR A 51 4.70 -10.14 -13.06
N ALA A 52 5.73 -10.89 -12.63
CA ALA A 52 5.86 -11.33 -11.24
C ALA A 52 5.98 -10.12 -10.29
N LEU A 53 6.81 -9.13 -10.63
CA LEU A 53 6.97 -7.91 -9.83
C LEU A 53 5.66 -7.14 -9.69
N VAL A 54 4.91 -6.98 -10.78
CA VAL A 54 3.58 -6.35 -10.76
C VAL A 54 2.62 -7.10 -9.85
N GLY A 55 2.58 -8.44 -9.92
CA GLY A 55 1.72 -9.26 -9.05
C GLY A 55 2.08 -9.13 -7.57
N VAL A 56 3.36 -9.09 -7.24
CA VAL A 56 3.85 -8.93 -5.87
C VAL A 56 3.55 -7.53 -5.33
N LEU A 57 3.84 -6.48 -6.10
CA LEU A 57 3.52 -5.09 -5.71
C LEU A 57 2.01 -4.87 -5.58
N TRP A 58 1.21 -5.51 -6.42
CA TRP A 58 -0.25 -5.47 -6.29
C TRP A 58 -0.74 -6.17 -5.02
N SER A 59 -0.14 -7.30 -4.67
CA SER A 59 -0.46 -8.01 -3.43
C SER A 59 -0.09 -7.19 -2.19
N ASP A 60 1.10 -6.55 -2.19
CA ASP A 60 1.51 -5.62 -1.14
C ASP A 60 0.52 -4.44 -1.02
N TYR A 61 0.14 -3.83 -2.13
CA TYR A 61 -0.90 -2.79 -2.17
C TYR A 61 -2.21 -3.24 -1.49
N VAL A 62 -2.71 -4.44 -1.85
CA VAL A 62 -3.95 -5.00 -1.29
C VAL A 62 -3.84 -5.15 0.22
N LEU A 63 -2.73 -5.71 0.70
CA LEU A 63 -2.46 -5.94 2.13
C LEU A 63 -2.43 -4.61 2.90
N LEU A 64 -1.76 -3.60 2.37
CA LEU A 64 -1.59 -2.31 3.02
C LEU A 64 -2.89 -1.50 3.09
N VAL A 65 -3.67 -1.50 2.00
CA VAL A 65 -5.00 -0.88 1.98
C VAL A 65 -5.93 -1.58 2.96
N TRP A 66 -5.93 -2.92 2.95
CA TRP A 66 -6.72 -3.71 3.89
C TRP A 66 -6.36 -3.41 5.34
N TRP A 67 -5.06 -3.35 5.65
CA TRP A 67 -4.55 -2.97 6.96
C TRP A 67 -5.05 -1.58 7.39
N ALA A 68 -4.94 -0.57 6.52
CA ALA A 68 -5.33 0.79 6.85
C ALA A 68 -6.84 0.90 7.12
N VAL A 69 -7.68 0.29 6.27
CA VAL A 69 -9.13 0.22 6.47
C VAL A 69 -9.45 -0.50 7.79
N GLN A 70 -8.73 -1.59 8.09
CA GLN A 70 -8.89 -2.32 9.33
C GLN A 70 -8.60 -1.44 10.55
N VAL A 71 -7.43 -0.80 10.62
CA VAL A 71 -7.03 0.06 11.75
C VAL A 71 -8.01 1.23 11.93
N ALA A 72 -8.41 1.89 10.84
CA ALA A 72 -9.32 3.03 10.91
C ALA A 72 -10.72 2.66 11.40
N MET A 73 -11.31 1.57 10.87
CA MET A 73 -12.61 1.08 11.36
C MET A 73 -12.53 0.66 12.83
N ASP A 74 -11.39 0.09 13.25
CA ASP A 74 -11.20 -0.38 14.62
C ASP A 74 -11.10 0.78 15.59
N LEU A 75 -10.46 1.87 15.15
CA LEU A 75 -10.40 3.11 15.91
C LEU A 75 -11.78 3.75 16.04
N GLU A 76 -12.59 3.78 14.97
CA GLU A 76 -13.98 4.25 15.04
C GLU A 76 -14.82 3.45 16.05
N MET A 77 -14.67 2.12 16.08
CA MET A 77 -15.36 1.27 17.05
C MET A 77 -14.97 1.58 18.49
N LEU A 78 -13.70 1.94 18.75
CA LEU A 78 -13.21 2.27 20.09
C LEU A 78 -13.64 3.66 20.56
N THR A 79 -13.94 4.58 19.63
CA THR A 79 -14.46 5.93 19.93
C THR A 79 -15.96 5.98 20.26
N GLY A 80 -16.63 4.81 20.36
CA GLY A 80 -18.02 4.74 20.78
C GLY A 80 -19.05 5.17 19.72
N GLN A 81 -18.65 5.28 18.44
CA GLN A 81 -19.63 5.54 17.38
C GLN A 81 -20.62 4.37 17.24
N PRO A 82 -21.92 4.66 17.00
CA PRO A 82 -22.96 3.63 16.93
C PRO A 82 -22.59 2.59 15.87
N ARG A 83 -22.46 1.34 16.33
CA ARG A 83 -22.05 0.21 15.50
C ARG A 83 -23.19 -0.15 14.54
N PRO A 84 -22.98 -0.13 13.22
CA PRO A 84 -23.90 -0.81 12.33
C PRO A 84 -23.81 -2.31 12.61
N ALA A 85 -24.96 -2.99 12.73
CA ALA A 85 -25.04 -4.44 12.94
C ALA A 85 -24.21 -5.22 11.89
N ASP A 86 -23.98 -4.62 10.71
CA ASP A 86 -23.26 -5.18 9.58
C ASP A 86 -21.74 -4.89 9.53
N ALA A 87 -21.08 -4.61 10.66
CA ALA A 87 -19.65 -4.26 10.69
C ALA A 87 -18.69 -5.15 9.84
N PRO A 88 -18.75 -6.50 9.88
CA PRO A 88 -17.88 -7.34 9.05
C PRO A 88 -18.22 -7.24 7.55
N ARG A 89 -19.51 -7.20 7.21
CA ARG A 89 -19.99 -7.04 5.83
C ARG A 89 -19.59 -5.68 5.26
N ARG A 90 -19.72 -4.61 6.06
CA ARG A 90 -19.26 -3.26 5.70
C ARG A 90 -17.76 -3.23 5.43
N ARG A 91 -16.94 -3.89 6.27
CA ARG A 91 -15.49 -4.00 6.04
C ARG A 91 -15.19 -4.68 4.71
N ALA A 92 -15.83 -5.82 4.43
CA ALA A 92 -15.63 -6.54 3.17
C ALA A 92 -16.03 -5.69 1.96
N ILE A 93 -17.19 -5.02 2.01
CA ILE A 93 -17.66 -4.14 0.93
C ILE A 93 -16.68 -2.99 0.69
N VAL A 94 -16.24 -2.30 1.76
CA VAL A 94 -15.26 -1.22 1.63
C VAL A 94 -13.96 -1.76 1.05
N GLY A 95 -13.42 -2.86 1.61
CA GLY A 95 -12.21 -3.50 1.11
C GLY A 95 -12.30 -3.80 -0.38
N VAL A 96 -13.31 -4.55 -0.82
CA VAL A 96 -13.50 -4.90 -2.24
C VAL A 96 -13.63 -3.65 -3.10
N THR A 97 -14.44 -2.66 -2.69
CA THR A 97 -14.66 -1.43 -3.47
C THR A 97 -13.36 -0.66 -3.69
N VAL A 98 -12.48 -0.64 -2.70
CA VAL A 98 -11.20 0.09 -2.72
C VAL A 98 -10.14 -0.63 -3.56
N LEU A 99 -10.29 -1.95 -3.73
CA LEU A 99 -9.42 -2.74 -4.60
C LEU A 99 -9.79 -2.63 -6.08
N LEU A 100 -11.04 -2.30 -6.43
CA LEU A 100 -11.50 -2.22 -7.82
C LEU A 100 -10.64 -1.30 -8.71
N PRO A 101 -10.25 -0.08 -8.30
CA PRO A 101 -9.34 0.75 -9.09
C PRO A 101 -8.03 0.02 -9.39
N SER A 102 -7.43 -0.64 -8.41
CA SER A 102 -6.16 -1.34 -8.62
C SER A 102 -6.27 -2.45 -9.67
N VAL A 103 -7.39 -3.19 -9.70
CA VAL A 103 -7.65 -4.22 -10.73
C VAL A 103 -7.74 -3.57 -12.11
N GLY A 104 -8.48 -2.46 -12.24
CA GLY A 104 -8.54 -1.69 -13.48
C GLY A 104 -7.16 -1.19 -13.94
N ALA A 105 -6.34 -0.70 -13.01
CA ALA A 105 -4.98 -0.25 -13.29
C ALA A 105 -4.06 -1.39 -13.75
N VAL A 106 -4.14 -2.57 -13.12
CA VAL A 106 -3.41 -3.76 -13.58
C VAL A 106 -3.84 -4.12 -14.99
N ILE A 107 -5.15 -4.17 -15.27
CA ILE A 107 -5.66 -4.45 -16.62
C ILE A 107 -5.19 -3.39 -17.62
N ALA A 108 -5.10 -2.12 -17.23
CA ALA A 108 -4.67 -1.06 -18.12
C ALA A 108 -3.19 -1.17 -18.53
N VAL A 109 -2.33 -1.63 -17.61
CA VAL A 109 -0.86 -1.58 -17.78
C VAL A 109 -0.25 -2.92 -18.21
N LEU A 110 -0.95 -4.03 -18.00
CA LEU A 110 -0.42 -5.35 -18.31
C LEU A 110 -0.17 -5.51 -19.83
N PRO A 111 0.99 -6.07 -20.25
CA PRO A 111 1.30 -6.26 -21.67
C PRO A 111 0.54 -7.46 -22.25
N TRP A 112 -0.78 -7.33 -22.42
CA TRP A 112 -1.71 -8.40 -22.81
C TRP A 112 -1.29 -9.19 -24.05
N GLY A 113 -0.69 -8.54 -25.05
CA GLY A 113 -0.19 -9.24 -26.24
C GLY A 113 0.87 -10.31 -25.90
N ARG A 114 1.75 -10.03 -24.93
CA ARG A 114 2.76 -11.00 -24.47
C ARG A 114 2.16 -12.04 -23.53
N VAL A 115 1.21 -11.64 -22.69
CA VAL A 115 0.48 -12.56 -21.80
C VAL A 115 -0.28 -13.60 -22.61
N PHE A 116 -1.01 -13.19 -23.64
CA PHE A 116 -1.73 -14.11 -24.53
C PHE A 116 -0.79 -14.99 -25.35
N ALA A 117 0.30 -14.44 -25.88
CA ALA A 117 1.31 -15.23 -26.57
C ALA A 117 1.89 -16.33 -25.66
N PHE A 118 2.16 -16.02 -24.39
CA PHE A 118 2.63 -17.00 -23.41
C PHE A 118 1.58 -18.08 -23.11
N LEU A 119 0.31 -17.72 -23.02
CA LEU A 119 -0.80 -18.65 -22.78
C LEU A 119 -1.20 -19.45 -24.02
N GLY A 120 -0.55 -19.25 -25.17
CA GLY A 120 -0.91 -19.89 -26.43
C GLY A 120 -2.28 -19.42 -26.98
N ILE A 121 -2.78 -18.28 -26.52
CA ILE A 121 -4.05 -17.70 -26.95
C ILE A 121 -3.77 -16.76 -28.13
N GLY A 122 -4.48 -16.94 -29.24
CA GLY A 122 -4.35 -16.07 -30.40
C GLY A 122 -4.58 -14.59 -30.03
N ALA A 123 -3.57 -13.75 -30.29
CA ALA A 123 -3.63 -12.32 -29.98
C ALA A 123 -4.61 -11.60 -30.93
N SER A 124 -5.88 -11.60 -30.56
CA SER A 124 -6.95 -10.91 -31.28
C SER A 124 -7.04 -9.42 -30.89
N GLY A 125 -8.00 -8.70 -31.49
CA GLY A 125 -8.32 -7.31 -31.13
C GLY A 125 -8.58 -7.07 -29.64
N VAL A 126 -8.90 -8.13 -28.89
CA VAL A 126 -9.06 -8.12 -27.42
C VAL A 126 -7.80 -7.59 -26.72
N SER A 127 -6.60 -7.98 -27.17
CA SER A 127 -5.33 -7.53 -26.58
C SER A 127 -5.11 -6.02 -26.70
N ARG A 128 -5.71 -5.38 -27.72
CA ARG A 128 -5.66 -3.93 -27.91
C ARG A 128 -6.77 -3.20 -27.17
N ALA A 129 -7.91 -3.85 -26.96
CA ALA A 129 -9.06 -3.27 -26.26
C ALA A 129 -8.89 -3.27 -24.73
N LEU A 130 -8.26 -4.32 -24.16
CA LEU A 130 -8.12 -4.49 -22.72
C LEU A 130 -7.46 -3.30 -21.99
N PRO A 131 -6.37 -2.68 -22.50
CA PRO A 131 -5.80 -1.50 -21.85
C PRO A 131 -6.79 -0.35 -21.70
N LEU A 132 -7.59 -0.08 -22.74
CA LEU A 132 -8.60 0.98 -22.72
C LEU A 132 -9.75 0.64 -21.76
N VAL A 133 -10.23 -0.60 -21.80
CA VAL A 133 -11.26 -1.08 -20.87
C VAL A 133 -10.78 -0.99 -19.42
N GLY A 134 -9.54 -1.39 -19.15
CA GLY A 134 -8.91 -1.27 -17.83
C GLY A 134 -8.80 0.18 -17.36
N ALA A 135 -8.40 1.10 -18.24
CA ALA A 135 -8.32 2.53 -17.92
C ALA A 135 -9.69 3.13 -17.60
N ILE A 136 -10.72 2.80 -18.38
CA ILE A 136 -12.10 3.24 -18.12
C ILE A 136 -12.60 2.66 -16.79
N ALA A 137 -12.36 1.37 -16.55
CA ALA A 137 -12.74 0.70 -15.30
C ALA A 137 -12.04 1.32 -14.09
N PHE A 138 -10.75 1.65 -14.20
CA PHE A 138 -9.99 2.37 -13.17
C PHE A 138 -10.67 3.71 -12.82
N VAL A 139 -10.92 4.56 -13.82
CA VAL A 139 -11.54 5.88 -13.61
C VAL A 139 -12.94 5.75 -13.01
N ALA A 140 -13.76 4.83 -13.53
CA ALA A 140 -15.10 4.60 -13.03
C ALA A 140 -15.10 4.10 -11.57
N ALA A 141 -14.13 3.24 -11.21
CA ALA A 141 -14.01 2.69 -9.87
C ALA A 141 -13.44 3.68 -8.83
N LEU A 142 -12.72 4.73 -9.25
CA LEU A 142 -12.14 5.72 -8.32
C LEU A 142 -13.22 6.43 -7.49
N VAL A 143 -14.37 6.75 -8.08
CA VAL A 143 -15.45 7.48 -7.40
C VAL A 143 -16.05 6.68 -6.23
N PRO A 144 -16.56 5.44 -6.42
CA PRO A 144 -17.08 4.66 -5.31
C PRO A 144 -15.98 4.30 -4.30
N ALA A 145 -14.74 4.04 -4.73
CA ALA A 145 -13.62 3.79 -3.83
C ALA A 145 -13.30 5.00 -2.94
N CYS A 146 -13.22 6.22 -3.52
CA CYS A 146 -13.03 7.45 -2.76
C CYS A 146 -14.16 7.67 -1.74
N ARG A 147 -15.41 7.45 -2.14
CA ARG A 147 -16.57 7.60 -1.25
C ARG A 147 -16.51 6.59 -0.10
N ALA A 148 -16.18 5.33 -0.39
CA ALA A 148 -16.03 4.29 0.62
C ALA A 148 -14.93 4.64 1.63
N LEU A 149 -13.75 5.08 1.17
CA LEU A 149 -12.65 5.44 2.05
C LEU A 149 -12.91 6.69 2.89
N ARG A 150 -13.54 7.72 2.33
CA ARG A 150 -13.96 8.90 3.10
C ARG A 150 -14.92 8.52 4.23
N GLY A 151 -15.76 7.52 4.00
CA GLY A 151 -16.66 6.97 5.02
C GLY A 151 -15.98 6.23 6.17
N VAL A 152 -14.69 5.92 6.06
CA VAL A 152 -13.85 5.28 7.10
C VAL A 152 -12.90 6.28 7.78
N ARG A 153 -12.92 7.55 7.34
CA ARG A 153 -12.14 8.66 7.93
C ARG A 153 -10.64 8.35 8.05
N LEU A 154 -10.02 7.73 7.04
CA LEU A 154 -8.59 7.38 7.05
C LEU A 154 -7.65 8.57 7.32
N GLY A 155 -8.07 9.79 6.97
CA GLY A 155 -7.29 10.99 7.18
C GLY A 155 -7.72 12.08 6.21
N ALA A 156 -6.77 12.93 5.81
CA ALA A 156 -7.03 13.98 4.84
C ALA A 156 -7.51 13.39 3.49
N GLY A 157 -8.46 14.08 2.84
CA GLY A 157 -9.13 13.57 1.64
C GLY A 157 -8.20 13.35 0.44
N HIS A 158 -7.11 14.12 0.32
CA HIS A 158 -6.15 13.99 -0.77
C HIS A 158 -5.28 12.73 -0.62
N TRP A 159 -4.77 12.42 0.58
CA TRP A 159 -4.05 11.16 0.83
C TRP A 159 -4.95 9.95 0.62
N THR A 160 -6.21 10.07 1.04
CA THR A 160 -7.23 9.04 0.80
C THR A 160 -7.49 8.80 -0.70
N ALA A 161 -7.38 9.82 -1.55
CA ALA A 161 -7.48 9.64 -3.00
C ALA A 161 -6.20 9.06 -3.59
N LEU A 162 -5.03 9.54 -3.15
CA LEU A 162 -3.73 9.08 -3.62
C LEU A 162 -3.47 7.61 -3.29
N VAL A 163 -3.99 7.10 -2.15
CA VAL A 163 -3.84 5.68 -1.80
C VAL A 163 -4.53 4.75 -2.80
N LEU A 164 -5.47 5.24 -3.62
CA LEU A 164 -6.12 4.45 -4.67
C LEU A 164 -5.26 4.29 -5.94
N VAL A 165 -4.16 5.02 -6.03
CA VAL A 165 -3.24 4.99 -7.15
C VAL A 165 -2.06 4.09 -6.78
N PRO A 166 -1.96 2.87 -7.35
CA PRO A 166 -0.96 1.88 -6.93
C PRO A 166 0.49 2.36 -7.02
N LEU A 167 0.82 3.34 -7.86
CA LEU A 167 2.20 3.83 -7.96
C LEU A 167 2.63 4.74 -6.80
N VAL A 168 1.68 5.41 -6.15
CA VAL A 168 1.96 6.35 -5.04
C VAL A 168 1.41 5.88 -3.71
N HIS A 169 0.90 4.63 -3.67
CA HIS A 169 0.20 4.09 -2.51
C HIS A 169 1.09 4.03 -1.27
N TRP A 170 2.37 3.65 -1.38
CA TRP A 170 3.28 3.63 -0.23
C TRP A 170 3.40 5.01 0.43
N PHE A 171 3.52 6.07 -0.36
CA PHE A 171 3.59 7.43 0.18
C PHE A 171 2.29 7.88 0.82
N ALA A 172 1.17 7.63 0.15
CA ALA A 172 -0.13 7.97 0.67
C ALA A 172 -0.43 7.22 1.97
N LEU A 173 -0.04 5.94 2.04
CA LEU A 173 -0.21 5.10 3.21
C LEU A 173 0.64 5.58 4.37
N HIS A 174 1.91 5.94 4.13
CA HIS A 174 2.77 6.54 5.13
C HIS A 174 2.14 7.78 5.79
N ARG A 175 1.58 8.68 4.96
CA ARG A 175 0.85 9.87 5.43
C ARG A 175 -0.43 9.51 6.19
N ILE A 176 -1.17 8.50 5.73
CA ILE A 176 -2.36 7.97 6.41
C ILE A 176 -1.97 7.37 7.77
N ALA A 177 -0.87 6.61 7.85
CA ALA A 177 -0.37 6.01 9.06
C ALA A 177 -0.01 7.08 10.11
N GLY A 178 0.67 8.16 9.72
CA GLY A 178 0.90 9.30 10.60
C GLY A 178 -0.41 9.95 11.10
N GLY A 179 -1.42 10.06 10.23
CA GLY A 179 -2.76 10.52 10.62
C GLY A 179 -3.45 9.59 11.62
N LEU A 180 -3.37 8.27 11.41
CA LEU A 180 -3.90 7.26 12.32
C LEU A 180 -3.17 7.27 13.67
N ASP A 181 -1.85 7.39 13.67
CA ASP A 181 -1.02 7.53 14.87
C ASP A 181 -1.50 8.69 15.74
N THR A 182 -1.67 9.88 15.15
CA THR A 182 -2.13 11.06 15.90
C THR A 182 -3.49 10.86 16.56
N ARG A 183 -4.42 10.18 15.88
CA ARG A 183 -5.75 9.87 16.42
C ARG A 183 -5.70 8.81 17.51
N ILE A 184 -4.88 7.76 17.35
CA ILE A 184 -4.67 6.73 18.38
C ILE A 184 -4.05 7.35 19.63
N GLN A 185 -3.06 8.23 19.48
CA GLN A 185 -2.44 8.96 20.56
C GLN A 185 -3.43 9.87 21.29
N GLN A 186 -4.31 10.56 20.57
CA GLN A 186 -5.36 11.35 21.18
C GLN A 186 -6.27 10.48 22.06
N GLN A 187 -6.68 9.30 21.57
CA GLN A 187 -7.50 8.36 22.35
C GLN A 187 -6.77 7.79 23.58
N LEU A 188 -5.48 7.50 23.47
CA LEU A 188 -4.67 7.08 24.62
C LEU A 188 -4.57 8.19 25.68
N ARG A 189 -4.39 9.46 25.27
CA ARG A 189 -4.38 10.61 26.17
C ARG A 189 -5.72 10.83 26.86
N GLU A 190 -6.82 10.70 26.13
CA GLU A 190 -8.18 10.79 26.70
C GLU A 190 -8.43 9.72 27.77
N ARG A 191 -7.71 8.58 27.70
CA ARG A 191 -7.73 7.51 28.72
C ARG A 191 -6.70 7.70 29.84
N GLY A 192 -6.02 8.84 29.90
CA GLY A 192 -5.04 9.17 30.95
C GLY A 192 -3.71 8.44 30.81
N GLU A 193 -3.39 7.86 29.65
CA GLU A 193 -2.09 7.23 29.45
C GLU A 193 -0.98 8.28 29.37
N PRO A 194 0.16 8.05 30.03
CA PRO A 194 1.30 8.93 29.90
C PRO A 194 1.77 8.93 28.44
N PRO A 195 2.27 10.07 27.91
CA PRO A 195 2.84 10.15 26.57
C PRO A 195 4.12 9.30 26.50
N GLN A 196 3.99 7.98 26.34
CA GLN A 196 5.11 7.06 26.26
C GLN A 196 5.72 7.08 24.84
N SER A 197 7.02 7.41 24.81
CA SER A 197 7.95 7.33 23.68
C SER A 197 7.44 7.89 22.34
N LEU A 198 7.03 9.15 22.33
CA LEU A 198 6.93 10.01 21.13
C LEU A 198 8.17 9.92 20.21
N ARG A 199 9.35 9.57 20.77
CA ARG A 199 10.62 9.53 20.03
C ARG A 199 10.72 8.41 19.01
N SER A 200 10.20 7.20 19.24
CA SER A 200 10.48 6.07 18.33
C SER A 200 9.60 6.08 17.07
N ALA A 201 8.29 6.31 17.23
CA ALA A 201 7.36 6.41 16.10
C ALA A 201 7.63 7.67 15.26
N GLY A 202 7.87 8.81 15.92
CA GLY A 202 8.22 10.06 15.25
C GLY A 202 9.53 9.98 14.46
N ALA A 203 10.56 9.32 15.01
CA ALA A 203 11.83 9.13 14.30
C ALA A 203 11.69 8.19 13.08
N ALA A 204 10.90 7.11 13.19
CA ALA A 204 10.61 6.23 12.05
C ALA A 204 9.84 6.97 10.96
N LEU A 205 8.85 7.79 11.34
CA LEU A 205 8.07 8.58 10.40
C LEU A 205 8.93 9.61 9.65
N LEU A 206 9.82 10.29 10.37
CA LEU A 206 10.74 11.28 9.80
C LEU A 206 11.80 10.62 8.92
N ALA A 207 12.35 9.47 9.35
CA ALA A 207 13.26 8.69 8.53
C ALA A 207 12.60 8.28 7.21
N ALA A 208 11.38 7.73 7.25
CA ALA A 208 10.64 7.37 6.05
C ALA A 208 10.35 8.56 5.13
N ASP A 209 9.99 9.73 5.68
CA ASP A 209 9.82 10.96 4.90
C ASP A 209 11.11 11.36 4.16
N VAL A 210 12.25 11.38 4.87
CA VAL A 210 13.56 11.69 4.28
C VAL A 210 13.94 10.67 3.23
N THR A 211 13.79 9.38 3.54
CA THR A 211 14.12 8.30 2.62
C THR A 211 13.26 8.38 1.37
N TRP A 212 11.96 8.67 1.51
CA TRP A 212 11.07 8.81 0.37
C TRP A 212 11.49 9.93 -0.57
N VAL A 213 11.82 11.11 -0.03
CA VAL A 213 12.31 12.24 -0.83
C VAL A 213 13.59 11.84 -1.56
N LEU A 214 14.53 11.21 -0.87
CA LEU A 214 15.77 10.71 -1.45
C LEU A 214 15.55 9.60 -2.48
N SER A 215 14.49 8.80 -2.36
CA SER A 215 14.14 7.73 -3.28
C SER A 215 13.42 8.24 -4.53
N ILE A 216 12.40 9.08 -4.37
CA ILE A 216 11.50 9.49 -5.46
C ILE A 216 12.09 10.62 -6.28
N LEU A 217 12.74 11.60 -5.64
CA LEU A 217 13.22 12.80 -6.32
C LEU A 217 14.25 12.46 -7.43
N PRO A 218 15.22 11.54 -7.23
CA PRO A 218 16.10 11.11 -8.30
C PRO A 218 15.35 10.43 -9.45
N TRP A 219 14.38 9.58 -9.15
CA TRP A 219 13.57 8.91 -10.19
C TRP A 219 12.69 9.88 -10.97
N ALA A 220 12.07 10.86 -10.29
CA ALA A 220 11.31 11.90 -10.95
C ALA A 220 12.19 12.73 -11.89
N VAL A 221 13.40 13.10 -11.45
CA VAL A 221 14.39 13.78 -12.30
C VAL A 221 14.78 12.91 -13.50
N VAL A 222 15.07 11.61 -13.30
CA VAL A 222 15.40 10.68 -14.40
C VAL A 222 14.25 10.56 -15.39
N VAL A 223 13.00 10.44 -14.93
CA VAL A 223 11.81 10.38 -15.79
C VAL A 223 11.67 11.66 -16.59
N VAL A 224 11.75 12.83 -15.96
CA VAL A 224 11.65 14.13 -16.63
C VAL A 224 12.77 14.30 -17.68
N VAL A 225 14.02 13.97 -17.32
CA VAL A 225 15.15 14.03 -18.25
C VAL A 225 14.96 13.04 -19.40
N SER A 226 14.47 11.83 -19.14
CA SER A 226 14.24 10.80 -20.17
C SER A 226 13.08 11.18 -21.11
N LEU A 227 12.04 11.84 -20.61
CA LEU A 227 10.97 12.39 -21.44
C LEU A 227 11.46 13.57 -22.30
N ALA A 228 12.34 14.41 -21.76
CA ALA A 228 12.86 15.59 -22.46
C ALA A 228 13.96 15.28 -23.48
N ARG A 229 14.81 14.28 -23.23
CA ARG A 229 16.04 14.01 -24.01
C ARG A 229 16.10 12.60 -24.59
N GLY A 230 15.04 11.80 -24.43
CA GLY A 230 15.06 10.37 -24.73
C GLY A 230 15.76 9.56 -23.64
N TRP A 231 15.55 8.25 -23.62
CA TRP A 231 16.12 7.37 -22.61
C TRP A 231 17.66 7.36 -22.73
N PRO A 232 18.42 7.63 -21.65
CA PRO A 232 19.86 7.72 -21.73
C PRO A 232 20.46 6.36 -22.14
N SER A 233 21.11 6.30 -23.30
CA SER A 233 21.73 5.09 -23.87
C SER A 233 23.16 4.81 -23.36
N GLY A 234 23.61 5.53 -22.31
CA GLY A 234 24.97 5.41 -21.74
C GLY A 234 25.06 4.62 -20.43
N GLY A 235 26.28 4.40 -19.94
CA GLY A 235 26.57 3.60 -18.72
C GLY A 235 25.88 4.06 -17.43
N TRP A 236 25.45 5.33 -17.35
CA TRP A 236 24.66 5.85 -16.22
C TRP A 236 23.28 5.19 -16.09
N SER A 237 22.72 4.69 -17.19
CA SER A 237 21.46 3.91 -17.17
C SER A 237 21.58 2.56 -16.44
N ARG A 238 22.80 2.04 -16.25
CA ARG A 238 23.06 0.78 -15.54
C ARG A 238 23.13 0.95 -14.02
N PHE A 239 23.51 2.14 -13.52
CA PHE A 239 23.58 2.42 -12.07
C PHE A 239 22.22 2.81 -11.48
N GLY A 240 21.33 3.42 -12.27
CA GLY A 240 19.98 3.80 -11.85
C GLY A 240 19.17 2.66 -11.18
N PRO A 241 19.11 1.45 -11.77
CA PRO A 241 18.43 0.31 -11.17
C PRO A 241 19.00 -0.11 -9.81
N VAL A 242 20.33 -0.12 -9.64
CA VAL A 242 20.98 -0.54 -8.38
C VAL A 242 20.73 0.48 -7.28
N CYS A 243 21.02 1.76 -7.53
CA CYS A 243 20.78 2.84 -6.56
C CYS A 243 19.29 2.94 -6.22
N GLY A 244 18.41 2.83 -7.22
CA GLY A 244 16.97 2.86 -7.01
C GLY A 244 16.44 1.66 -6.22
N THR A 245 17.02 0.47 -6.38
CA THR A 245 16.62 -0.72 -5.59
C THR A 245 17.07 -0.59 -4.14
N ILE A 246 18.27 -0.07 -3.89
CA ILE A 246 18.75 0.22 -2.53
C ILE A 246 17.84 1.25 -1.86
N LEU A 247 17.53 2.35 -2.56
CA LEU A 247 16.63 3.40 -2.07
C LEU A 247 15.21 2.87 -1.81
N ALA A 248 14.69 2.01 -2.69
CA ALA A 248 13.42 1.32 -2.49
C ALA A 248 13.45 0.41 -1.26
N ALA A 249 14.59 -0.29 -1.02
CA ALA A 249 14.76 -1.14 0.16
C ALA A 249 14.75 -0.34 1.46
N VAL A 250 15.52 0.76 1.53
CA VAL A 250 15.56 1.61 2.74
C VAL A 250 14.17 2.22 3.00
N PHE A 251 13.49 2.69 1.96
CA PHE A 251 12.14 3.21 2.10
C PHE A 251 11.15 2.14 2.56
N ALA A 252 11.20 0.93 1.99
CA ALA A 252 10.34 -0.19 2.38
C ALA A 252 10.54 -0.60 3.85
N ILE A 253 11.77 -0.54 4.36
CA ILE A 253 12.10 -0.80 5.76
C ILE A 253 11.53 0.32 6.65
N ALA A 254 11.77 1.58 6.29
CA ALA A 254 11.33 2.73 7.09
C ALA A 254 9.80 2.82 7.16
N ASP A 255 9.11 2.61 6.04
CA ASP A 255 7.65 2.59 5.98
C ASP A 255 7.09 1.41 6.80
N LEU A 256 7.67 0.22 6.71
CA LEU A 256 7.23 -0.93 7.51
C LEU A 256 7.37 -0.65 9.02
N ALA A 257 8.49 -0.07 9.43
CA ALA A 257 8.71 0.30 10.83
C ALA A 257 7.67 1.35 11.32
N ALA A 258 7.27 2.27 10.45
CA ALA A 258 6.22 3.23 10.76
C ALA A 258 4.84 2.55 10.93
N LEU A 259 4.47 1.66 10.01
CA LEU A 259 3.20 0.91 10.08
C LEU A 259 3.15 0.01 11.33
N GLU A 260 4.26 -0.64 11.64
CA GLU A 260 4.40 -1.48 12.83
C GLU A 260 4.25 -0.66 14.12
N ALA A 261 4.83 0.55 14.17
CA ALA A 261 4.67 1.45 15.30
C ALA A 261 3.19 1.81 15.53
N VAL A 262 2.45 2.14 14.47
CA VAL A 262 1.01 2.43 14.53
C VAL A 262 0.23 1.20 15.00
N GLN A 263 0.53 0.02 14.46
CA GLN A 263 -0.10 -1.24 14.84
C GLN A 263 0.11 -1.55 16.33
N ARG A 264 1.34 -1.42 16.82
CA ARG A 264 1.67 -1.66 18.24
C ARG A 264 0.90 -0.71 19.16
N GLN A 265 0.72 0.54 18.78
CA GLN A 265 -0.10 1.48 19.55
C GLN A 265 -1.58 1.10 19.53
N MET A 266 -2.10 0.67 18.37
CA MET A 266 -3.48 0.20 18.26
C MET A 266 -3.74 -1.03 19.13
N VAL A 267 -2.82 -1.99 19.15
CA VAL A 267 -2.90 -3.18 20.03
C VAL A 267 -2.90 -2.78 21.51
N ARG A 268 -2.11 -1.78 21.91
CA ARG A 268 -2.13 -1.25 23.29
C ARG A 268 -3.49 -0.65 23.64
N LEU A 269 -4.07 0.16 22.74
CA LEU A 269 -5.39 0.76 22.92
C LEU A 269 -6.50 -0.30 23.04
N VAL A 270 -6.40 -1.41 22.30
CA VAL A 270 -7.37 -2.52 22.37
C VAL A 270 -7.21 -3.37 23.63
N ARG A 271 -5.98 -3.58 24.11
CA ARG A 271 -5.70 -4.45 25.27
C ARG A 271 -6.16 -3.84 26.60
N LYS A 272 -6.09 -2.51 26.76
CA LYS A 272 -6.58 -1.84 27.96
C LYS A 272 -8.10 -1.57 27.83
N PRO A 273 -8.93 -2.14 28.72
CA PRO A 273 -10.38 -1.92 28.72
C PRO A 273 -10.73 -0.45 28.95
#